data_AF-A0A525W4C4-F1
#
_entry.id   AF-A0A525W4C4-F1
#
_cell.length_a   1.000
_cell.length_b   1.000
_cell.length_c   1.000
_cell.angle_alpha   90.00
_cell.angle_beta   90.00
_cell.angle_gamma   90.00
#
_symmetry.space_group_name_H-M   'P 1'
#
loop_
_entity.id
_entity.type
_entity.pdbx_description
1 polymer ?
#
loop_
_entity_poly.entity_id
_entity_poly.type
_entity_poly.pdbx_seq_one_letter_code
_entity_poly.pdbx_strand_id
1 'polypeptide(L)'
;MNSDQATDNRRILVIDDNANIHEDFRKILMPLADSDSLAQARAALFGEVPTLPSQIRYELDFASQGREGFGLAQNAYQRGNPYAVAFVDMRMPPGWDGLETIEHLWYADPDVQIVICSAYSDHPWEDVSRRIGDTDKLLILMKPFNSIEVVQIANALTKKWNLARSVKLQIDSLAFSVSQRTAELREANERLQANIVSRAADILPAPSRNDLEATLRQKEEFLAIMSHEILTPMNELVRKVHLLLDSPLSPGQREHAMTLQRCAQDLLSLINDMHVFMAGGRQETQT
;
A
#
# COMPACT_ATOMS: atom_id res chain seq x y z
N MET A 1 -5.78 -24.44 -10.59
CA MET A 1 -4.64 -24.23 -9.69
C MET A 1 -3.37 -24.35 -10.51
N ASN A 2 -2.42 -23.43 -10.31
CA ASN A 2 -1.16 -23.20 -11.06
C ASN A 2 -1.24 -22.27 -12.28
N SER A 3 -1.17 -20.95 -12.02
CA SER A 3 -0.57 -20.00 -12.97
C SER A 3 0.08 -18.75 -12.33
N ASP A 4 0.25 -18.66 -11.01
CA ASP A 4 0.75 -17.44 -10.33
C ASP A 4 2.25 -17.47 -9.96
N GLN A 5 3.02 -18.47 -10.39
CA GLN A 5 4.46 -18.55 -10.07
C GLN A 5 5.35 -17.59 -10.90
N ALA A 6 4.78 -16.80 -11.80
CA ALA A 6 5.43 -15.67 -12.47
C ALA A 6 4.62 -14.42 -12.09
N THR A 7 4.99 -13.59 -11.13
CA THR A 7 6.19 -12.74 -11.13
C THR A 7 6.41 -12.16 -9.72
N ASP A 8 6.75 -12.99 -8.73
CA ASP A 8 7.16 -12.45 -7.43
C ASP A 8 8.39 -11.56 -7.62
N ASN A 9 8.38 -10.35 -7.07
CA ASN A 9 9.57 -9.52 -7.05
C ASN A 9 10.62 -10.18 -6.15
N ARG A 10 11.74 -10.57 -6.78
CA ARG A 10 12.90 -11.22 -6.13
C ARG A 10 14.16 -10.40 -6.32
N ARG A 11 14.02 -9.11 -6.63
CA ARG A 11 15.12 -8.17 -6.77
C ARG A 11 15.61 -7.76 -5.40
N ILE A 12 16.90 -7.95 -5.16
CA ILE A 12 17.58 -7.62 -3.91
C ILE A 12 18.74 -6.69 -4.24
N LEU A 13 18.85 -5.61 -3.48
CA LEU A 13 19.99 -4.71 -3.52
C LEU A 13 20.91 -5.02 -2.34
N VAL A 14 22.20 -5.17 -2.58
CA VAL A 14 23.20 -5.34 -1.50
C VAL A 14 24.14 -4.13 -1.53
N ILE A 15 24.24 -3.43 -0.41
CA ILE A 15 25.06 -2.24 -0.25
C ILE A 15 26.08 -2.52 0.85
N ASP A 16 27.33 -2.77 0.47
CA ASP A 16 28.42 -3.11 1.38
C ASP A 16 29.75 -2.66 0.76
N ASP A 17 30.65 -2.06 1.55
CA ASP A 17 31.93 -1.56 1.03
C ASP A 17 32.94 -2.69 0.76
N ASN A 18 32.65 -3.91 1.24
CA ASN A 18 33.50 -5.07 1.10
C ASN A 18 33.04 -5.99 -0.04
N ALA A 19 33.84 -6.05 -1.11
CA ALA A 19 33.56 -6.89 -2.28
C ALA A 19 33.42 -8.39 -1.98
N ASN A 20 34.06 -8.90 -0.91
CA ASN A 20 33.90 -10.30 -0.52
C ASN A 20 32.47 -10.61 -0.05
N ILE A 21 31.82 -9.65 0.62
CA ILE A 21 30.43 -9.78 1.05
C ILE A 21 29.52 -9.91 -0.18
N HIS A 22 29.77 -9.13 -1.24
CA HIS A 22 29.03 -9.25 -2.50
C HIS A 22 29.15 -10.65 -3.11
N GLU A 23 30.35 -11.24 -3.09
CA GLU A 23 30.54 -12.61 -3.57
C GLU A 23 29.80 -13.64 -2.73
N ASP A 24 29.80 -13.49 -1.41
CA ASP A 24 29.10 -14.39 -0.51
C ASP A 24 27.58 -14.34 -0.72
N PHE A 25 27.00 -13.13 -0.80
CA PHE A 25 25.58 -12.97 -1.15
C PHE A 25 25.25 -13.59 -2.50
N ARG A 26 26.13 -13.44 -3.51
CA ARG A 26 25.96 -14.08 -4.81
C ARG A 26 25.94 -15.61 -4.69
N LYS A 27 26.88 -16.21 -3.97
CA LYS A 27 26.94 -17.66 -3.76
C LYS A 27 25.70 -18.19 -3.02
N ILE A 28 25.20 -17.42 -2.05
CA ILE A 28 24.08 -17.81 -1.18
C ILE A 28 22.73 -17.69 -1.90
N LEU A 29 22.47 -16.57 -2.58
CA LEU A 29 21.15 -16.23 -3.15
C LEU A 29 21.03 -16.49 -4.66
N MET A 30 22.15 -16.72 -5.35
CA MET A 30 22.18 -17.13 -6.76
C MET A 30 22.92 -18.47 -6.92
N PRO A 31 22.41 -19.58 -6.35
CA PRO A 31 23.04 -20.88 -6.52
C PRO A 31 23.17 -21.24 -8.01
N LEU A 32 24.36 -21.69 -8.41
CA LEU A 32 24.63 -22.20 -9.75
C LEU A 32 23.73 -23.41 -10.03
N ALA A 33 23.33 -23.57 -11.30
CA ALA A 33 22.44 -24.63 -11.77
C ALA A 33 23.02 -26.07 -11.66
N ASP A 34 24.17 -26.25 -11.01
CA ASP A 34 24.80 -27.56 -10.80
C ASP A 34 24.03 -28.47 -9.84
N SER A 35 22.95 -27.98 -9.21
CA SER A 35 22.00 -28.84 -8.53
C SER A 35 21.34 -29.84 -9.48
N ASP A 36 21.24 -29.54 -10.78
CA ASP A 36 20.73 -30.50 -11.77
C ASP A 36 21.70 -31.68 -11.99
N SER A 37 23.02 -31.45 -12.01
CA SER A 37 24.00 -32.53 -12.21
C SER A 37 24.09 -33.45 -11.00
N LEU A 38 24.03 -32.88 -9.79
CA LEU A 38 24.01 -33.65 -8.53
C LEU A 38 22.66 -34.36 -8.32
N ALA A 39 21.55 -33.72 -8.69
CA ALA A 39 20.22 -34.33 -8.65
C ALA A 39 20.11 -35.48 -9.67
N GLN A 40 20.66 -35.31 -10.87
CA GLN A 40 20.74 -36.38 -11.89
C GLN A 40 21.64 -37.54 -11.43
N ALA A 41 22.81 -37.25 -10.85
CA ALA A 41 23.70 -38.28 -10.30
C ALA A 41 23.03 -39.06 -9.15
N ARG A 42 22.30 -38.36 -8.27
CA ARG A 42 21.57 -38.97 -7.16
C ARG A 42 20.36 -39.78 -7.62
N ALA A 43 19.64 -39.31 -8.64
CA ALA A 43 18.55 -40.05 -9.27
C ALA A 43 19.06 -41.35 -9.94
N ALA A 44 20.22 -41.29 -10.60
CA ALA A 44 20.86 -42.46 -11.20
C ALA A 44 21.35 -43.48 -10.16
N LEU A 45 21.76 -43.03 -8.97
CA LEU A 45 22.30 -43.88 -7.91
C LEU A 45 21.25 -44.44 -6.94
N PHE A 46 20.18 -43.70 -6.66
CA PHE A 46 19.21 -44.04 -5.61
C PHE A 46 17.77 -44.20 -6.11
N GLY A 47 17.49 -43.97 -7.39
CA GLY A 47 16.15 -44.19 -7.98
C GLY A 47 15.06 -43.22 -7.53
N GLU A 48 15.36 -42.33 -6.59
CA GLU A 48 14.49 -41.26 -6.13
C GLU A 48 15.00 -39.93 -6.67
N VAL A 49 14.13 -39.17 -7.32
CA VAL A 49 14.33 -37.72 -7.50
C VAL A 49 13.64 -37.09 -6.30
N PRO A 50 14.35 -36.63 -5.26
CA PRO A 50 13.72 -35.75 -4.30
C PRO A 50 13.28 -34.54 -5.11
N THR A 51 11.98 -34.24 -5.11
CA THR A 51 11.50 -32.91 -5.53
C THR A 51 12.04 -31.91 -4.50
N LEU A 52 13.32 -31.56 -4.63
CA LEU A 52 13.88 -30.42 -3.93
C LEU A 52 12.97 -29.25 -4.31
N PRO A 53 12.46 -28.48 -3.34
CA PRO A 53 11.67 -27.30 -3.66
C PRO A 53 12.47 -26.45 -4.64
N SER A 54 11.83 -26.06 -5.74
CA SER A 54 12.43 -25.25 -6.80
C SER A 54 13.29 -24.16 -6.17
N GLN A 55 14.59 -24.21 -6.41
CA GLN A 55 15.56 -23.33 -5.76
C GLN A 55 15.18 -21.88 -6.11
N ILE A 56 14.82 -21.08 -5.10
CA ILE A 56 14.40 -19.69 -5.30
C ILE A 56 15.63 -18.92 -5.80
N ARG A 57 15.60 -18.48 -7.05
CA ARG A 57 16.63 -17.63 -7.64
C ARG A 57 16.25 -16.16 -7.44
N TYR A 58 17.17 -15.39 -6.87
CA TYR A 58 17.05 -13.95 -6.71
C TYR A 58 17.83 -13.21 -7.80
N GLU A 59 17.42 -11.98 -8.06
CA GLU A 59 18.14 -11.02 -8.90
C GLU A 59 18.88 -10.05 -7.98
N LEU A 60 20.20 -10.00 -8.08
CA LEU A 60 21.03 -9.21 -7.18
C LEU A 60 21.69 -8.06 -7.92
N ASP A 61 21.54 -6.86 -7.40
CA ASP A 61 22.36 -5.70 -7.74
C ASP A 61 23.22 -5.32 -6.52
N PHE A 62 24.41 -4.79 -6.79
CA PHE A 62 25.41 -4.50 -5.75
C PHE A 62 25.85 -3.04 -5.84
N ALA A 63 26.09 -2.43 -4.69
CA ALA A 63 26.68 -1.11 -4.56
C ALA A 63 27.74 -1.12 -3.46
N SER A 64 28.87 -0.45 -3.70
CA SER A 64 29.97 -0.39 -2.72
C SER A 64 29.82 0.77 -1.73
N GLN A 65 28.82 1.63 -1.93
CA GLN A 65 28.54 2.82 -1.14
C GLN A 65 27.04 3.14 -1.12
N GLY A 66 26.59 3.78 -0.04
CA GLY A 66 25.18 4.19 0.13
C GLY A 66 24.62 5.04 -0.99
N ARG A 67 25.38 6.04 -1.45
CA ARG A 67 24.97 6.94 -2.55
C ARG A 67 24.76 6.21 -3.88
N GLU A 68 25.62 5.23 -4.17
CA GLU A 68 25.48 4.39 -5.36
C GLU A 68 24.22 3.52 -5.27
N GLY A 69 24.01 2.88 -4.11
CA GLY A 69 22.82 2.07 -3.84
C GLY A 69 21.52 2.87 -3.93
N PHE A 70 21.51 4.10 -3.41
CA PHE A 70 20.39 5.02 -3.60
C PHE A 70 20.11 5.33 -5.07
N GLY A 71 21.15 5.59 -5.88
CA GLY A 71 21.01 5.82 -7.32
C GLY A 71 20.38 4.63 -8.04
N LEU A 72 20.79 3.41 -7.70
CA LEU A 72 20.20 2.18 -8.23
C LEU A 72 18.74 2.02 -7.83
N ALA A 73 18.41 2.22 -6.54
CA ALA A 73 17.05 2.10 -6.02
C ALA A 73 16.11 3.14 -6.64
N GLN A 74 16.54 4.40 -6.71
CA GLN A 74 15.77 5.47 -7.32
C GLN A 74 15.49 5.19 -8.80
N ASN A 75 16.49 4.76 -9.55
CA ASN A 75 16.33 4.42 -10.97
C ASN A 75 15.38 3.23 -11.16
N ALA A 76 15.53 2.18 -10.35
CA ALA A 76 14.68 1.00 -10.35
C ALA A 76 13.22 1.35 -10.07
N TYR A 77 12.96 2.19 -9.05
CA TYR A 77 11.62 2.65 -8.69
C TYR A 77 10.98 3.47 -9.82
N GLN A 78 11.71 4.42 -10.40
CA GLN A 78 11.23 5.25 -11.52
C GLN A 78 10.88 4.43 -12.77
N ARG A 79 11.57 3.32 -13.00
CA ARG A 79 11.30 2.40 -14.11
C ARG A 79 10.17 1.40 -13.82
N GLY A 80 9.53 1.49 -12.65
CA GLY A 80 8.47 0.57 -12.24
C GLY A 80 8.96 -0.84 -11.87
N ASN A 81 10.27 -1.02 -11.71
CA ASN A 81 10.89 -2.29 -11.35
C ASN A 81 11.66 -2.13 -10.02
N PRO A 82 10.99 -1.85 -8.88
CA PRO A 82 11.65 -1.59 -7.60
C PRO A 82 12.35 -2.84 -7.01
N TYR A 83 13.23 -2.63 -6.03
CA TYR A 83 13.78 -3.72 -5.23
C TYR A 83 12.79 -4.14 -4.16
N ALA A 84 12.67 -5.45 -3.89
CA ALA A 84 11.84 -5.93 -2.79
C ALA A 84 12.56 -5.79 -1.44
N VAL A 85 13.87 -6.08 -1.43
CA VAL A 85 14.70 -6.08 -0.23
C VAL A 85 16.02 -5.36 -0.51
N ALA A 86 16.53 -4.62 0.47
CA ALA A 86 17.91 -4.13 0.46
C ALA A 86 18.67 -4.58 1.73
N PHE A 87 19.84 -5.17 1.55
CA PHE A 87 20.80 -5.41 2.63
C PHE A 87 21.79 -4.25 2.66
N VAL A 88 21.95 -3.60 3.81
CA VAL A 88 22.71 -2.36 3.94
C VAL A 88 23.71 -2.49 5.08
N ASP A 89 24.99 -2.34 4.78
CA ASP A 89 26.02 -2.28 5.81
C ASP A 89 25.93 -1.00 6.65
N MET A 90 26.20 -1.11 7.94
CA MET A 90 26.08 0.02 8.86
C MET A 90 27.24 1.02 8.70
N ARG A 91 28.44 0.55 8.33
CA ARG A 91 29.65 1.37 8.22
C ARG A 91 30.24 1.29 6.81
N MET A 92 30.26 2.40 6.09
CA MET A 92 30.79 2.46 4.71
C MET A 92 31.63 3.73 4.46
N PRO A 93 32.80 3.91 5.10
CA PRO A 93 33.64 5.10 4.91
C PRO A 93 34.19 5.20 3.47
N PRO A 94 34.43 6.41 2.92
CA PRO A 94 34.24 7.75 3.50
C PRO A 94 32.84 8.37 3.24
N GLY A 95 31.90 7.61 2.67
CA GLY A 95 30.60 8.12 2.24
C GLY A 95 29.49 7.96 3.27
N TRP A 96 28.27 7.76 2.77
CA TRP A 96 27.07 7.58 3.57
C TRP A 96 27.19 6.33 4.45
N ASP A 97 26.83 6.46 5.72
CA ASP A 97 26.65 5.30 6.60
C ASP A 97 25.36 4.55 6.28
N GLY A 98 25.13 3.42 6.95
CA GLY A 98 23.94 2.61 6.73
C GLY A 98 22.64 3.34 7.05
N LEU A 99 22.62 4.19 8.08
CA LEU A 99 21.41 4.93 8.49
C LEU A 99 21.04 6.02 7.48
N GLU A 100 21.99 6.85 7.08
CA GLU A 100 21.81 7.85 6.03
C GLU A 100 21.37 7.19 4.72
N THR A 101 21.95 6.03 4.39
CA THR A 101 21.55 5.24 3.23
C THR A 101 20.09 4.80 3.31
N ILE A 102 19.65 4.26 4.45
CA ILE A 102 18.28 3.77 4.67
C ILE A 102 17.26 4.91 4.58
N GLU A 103 17.55 6.06 5.18
CA GLU A 103 16.70 7.25 5.10
C GLU A 103 16.48 7.67 3.64
N HIS A 104 17.55 7.67 2.83
CA HIS A 104 17.47 8.00 1.41
C HIS A 104 16.76 6.92 0.59
N LEU A 105 16.98 5.64 0.89
CA LEU A 105 16.28 4.53 0.22
C LEU A 105 14.77 4.63 0.42
N TRP A 106 14.30 4.80 1.66
CA TRP A 106 12.86 4.94 1.92
C TRP A 106 12.26 6.25 1.40
N TYR A 107 13.06 7.31 1.30
CA TYR A 107 12.61 8.52 0.62
C TYR A 107 12.31 8.28 -0.87
N ALA A 108 13.12 7.45 -1.54
CA ALA A 108 12.91 7.10 -2.95
C ALA A 108 11.85 5.99 -3.16
N ASP A 109 11.85 4.97 -2.30
CA ASP A 109 10.97 3.82 -2.34
C ASP A 109 10.49 3.47 -0.92
N PRO A 110 9.28 3.92 -0.51
CA PRO A 110 8.76 3.66 0.83
C PRO A 110 8.43 2.19 1.11
N ASP A 111 8.36 1.33 0.09
CA ASP A 111 7.88 -0.05 0.22
C ASP A 111 9.02 -1.08 0.34
N VAL A 112 10.25 -0.71 0.00
CA VAL A 112 11.43 -1.59 0.12
C VAL A 112 11.62 -2.08 1.57
N GLN A 113 11.88 -3.38 1.72
CA GLN A 113 12.23 -3.97 3.00
C GLN A 113 13.73 -3.87 3.24
N ILE A 114 14.16 -3.49 4.44
CA ILE A 114 15.56 -3.24 4.76
C ILE A 114 16.09 -4.27 5.75
N VAL A 115 17.32 -4.73 5.51
CA VAL A 115 18.11 -5.52 6.45
C VAL A 115 19.41 -4.78 6.73
N ILE A 116 19.61 -4.35 7.97
CA ILE A 116 20.89 -3.79 8.42
C ILE A 116 21.87 -4.92 8.64
N CYS A 117 23.01 -4.86 7.99
CA CYS A 117 24.16 -5.71 8.29
C CYS A 117 25.07 -4.95 9.26
N SER A 118 25.21 -5.44 10.50
CA SER A 118 25.96 -4.75 11.56
C SER A 118 27.02 -5.65 12.19
N ALA A 119 28.12 -5.07 12.68
CA ALA A 119 29.03 -5.77 13.58
C ALA A 119 28.54 -5.69 15.04
N TYR A 120 29.10 -6.52 15.92
CA TYR A 120 28.71 -6.65 17.34
C TYR A 120 28.89 -5.36 18.17
N SER A 121 29.62 -4.37 17.66
CA SER A 121 30.03 -3.16 18.38
C SER A 121 29.16 -1.91 18.15
N ASP A 122 28.21 -1.94 17.21
CA ASP A 122 27.73 -0.71 16.59
C ASP A 122 26.46 -0.10 17.21
N HIS A 123 25.98 -0.63 18.34
CA HIS A 123 24.74 -0.20 19.03
C HIS A 123 23.60 0.27 18.10
N PRO A 124 23.30 -0.45 17.01
CA PRO A 124 22.50 0.09 15.90
C PRO A 124 21.06 0.39 16.31
N TRP A 125 20.50 -0.36 17.26
CA TRP A 125 19.06 -0.31 17.55
C TRP A 125 18.59 1.00 18.19
N GLU A 126 19.38 1.60 19.10
CA GLU A 126 19.00 2.86 19.75
C GLU A 126 18.99 4.03 18.76
N ASP A 127 19.99 4.09 17.88
CA ASP A 127 20.10 5.13 16.87
C ASP A 127 19.08 4.94 15.74
N VAL A 128 18.82 3.68 15.34
CA VAL A 128 17.74 3.32 14.42
C VAL A 128 16.39 3.77 15.00
N SER A 129 16.06 3.35 16.23
CA SER A 129 14.76 3.66 16.84
C SER A 129 14.57 5.17 17.01
N ARG A 130 15.63 5.93 17.32
CA ARG A 130 15.54 7.39 17.47
C ARG A 130 15.35 8.14 16.14
N ARG A 131 16.02 7.70 15.06
CA ARG A 131 16.00 8.40 13.76
C ARG A 131 14.85 7.96 12.86
N ILE A 132 14.61 6.65 12.80
CA ILE A 132 13.67 6.00 11.87
C ILE A 132 12.32 5.71 12.56
N GLY A 133 12.31 5.56 13.88
CA GLY A 133 11.12 5.17 14.65
C GLY A 133 10.84 3.67 14.60
N ASP A 134 9.67 3.28 15.13
CA ASP A 134 9.20 1.90 15.11
C ASP A 134 8.68 1.54 13.70
N THR A 135 9.38 0.64 13.01
CA THR A 135 9.02 0.14 11.69
C THR A 135 9.12 -1.38 11.64
N ASP A 136 8.17 -2.01 10.94
CA ASP A 136 8.17 -3.45 10.69
C ASP A 136 8.92 -3.83 9.39
N LYS A 137 9.40 -2.83 8.64
CA LYS A 137 10.13 -3.00 7.37
C LYS A 137 11.65 -3.12 7.57
N LEU A 138 12.12 -3.29 8.80
CA LEU A 138 13.53 -3.30 9.15
C LEU A 138 13.89 -4.54 9.98
N LEU A 139 14.95 -5.23 9.59
CA LEU A 139 15.57 -6.29 10.37
C LEU A 139 17.06 -6.02 10.55
N ILE A 140 17.66 -6.62 11.57
CA ILE A 140 19.12 -6.58 11.81
C ILE A 140 19.69 -7.98 11.60
N LEU A 141 20.79 -8.05 10.86
CA LEU A 141 21.61 -9.23 10.63
C LEU A 141 23.04 -8.94 11.11
N MET A 142 23.54 -9.78 12.01
CA MET A 142 24.86 -9.58 12.62
C MET A 142 25.95 -10.27 11.79
N LYS A 143 27.06 -9.57 11.53
CA LYS A 143 28.25 -10.13 10.88
C LYS A 143 29.13 -10.86 11.91
N PRO A 144 29.68 -12.06 11.60
CA PRO A 144 29.51 -12.83 10.37
C PRO A 144 28.16 -13.55 10.30
N PHE A 145 27.47 -13.49 9.17
CA PHE A 145 26.13 -14.06 8.98
C PHE A 145 26.16 -15.51 8.46
N ASN A 146 25.17 -16.31 8.86
CA ASN A 146 24.99 -17.66 8.34
C ASN A 146 24.23 -17.62 7.00
N SER A 147 24.64 -18.43 6.02
CA SER A 147 23.95 -18.55 4.72
C SER A 147 22.46 -18.88 4.86
N ILE A 148 22.09 -19.69 5.85
CA ILE A 148 20.69 -20.05 6.09
C ILE A 148 19.88 -18.84 6.54
N GLU A 149 20.43 -17.98 7.40
CA GLU A 149 19.77 -16.76 7.88
C GLU A 149 19.51 -15.79 6.73
N VAL A 150 20.51 -15.58 5.87
CA VAL A 150 20.38 -14.71 4.68
C VAL A 150 19.27 -15.21 3.76
N VAL A 151 19.21 -16.52 3.47
CA VAL A 151 18.17 -17.11 2.63
C VAL A 151 16.79 -16.98 3.27
N GLN A 152 16.67 -17.23 4.58
CA GLN A 152 15.41 -17.14 5.30
C GLN A 152 14.89 -15.70 5.32
N ILE A 153 15.76 -14.73 5.61
CA ILE A 153 15.41 -13.30 5.62
C ILE A 153 15.01 -12.85 4.22
N ALA A 154 15.80 -13.17 3.19
CA ALA A 154 15.48 -12.83 1.81
C ALA A 154 14.11 -13.38 1.39
N ASN A 155 13.81 -14.64 1.71
CA ASN A 155 12.53 -15.28 1.40
C ASN A 155 11.35 -14.65 2.16
N ALA A 156 11.52 -14.41 3.46
CA ALA A 156 10.48 -13.82 4.29
C ALA A 156 10.14 -12.39 3.85
N LEU A 157 11.15 -11.55 3.62
CA LEU A 157 10.95 -10.15 3.27
C LEU A 157 10.46 -9.96 1.83
N THR A 158 10.96 -10.74 0.87
CA THR A 158 10.42 -10.70 -0.50
C THR A 158 8.95 -11.13 -0.54
N LYS A 159 8.58 -12.19 0.19
CA LYS A 159 7.17 -12.58 0.33
C LYS A 159 6.33 -11.50 0.99
N LYS A 160 6.82 -10.90 2.08
CA LYS A 160 6.14 -9.80 2.78
C LYS A 160 5.89 -8.63 1.82
N TRP A 161 6.89 -8.25 1.04
CA TRP A 161 6.78 -7.18 0.05
C TRP A 161 5.73 -7.49 -1.02
N ASN A 162 5.79 -8.69 -1.62
CA ASN A 162 4.84 -9.10 -2.67
C ASN A 162 3.41 -9.16 -2.13
N LEU A 163 3.23 -9.68 -0.91
CA LEU A 163 1.92 -9.73 -0.26
C LEU A 163 1.38 -8.33 0.03
N ALA A 164 2.20 -7.43 0.60
CA ALA A 164 1.80 -6.05 0.86
C ALA A 164 1.38 -5.32 -0.43
N ARG A 165 2.14 -5.51 -1.51
CA ARG A 165 1.81 -4.95 -2.83
C ARG A 165 0.51 -5.53 -3.39
N SER A 166 0.32 -6.84 -3.29
CA SER A 166 -0.91 -7.50 -3.73
C SER A 166 -2.13 -6.98 -2.98
N VAL A 167 -2.03 -6.80 -1.66
CA VAL A 167 -3.11 -6.25 -0.84
C VAL A 167 -3.45 -4.82 -1.26
N LYS A 168 -2.44 -3.97 -1.48
CA LYS A 168 -2.64 -2.59 -1.96
C LYS A 168 -3.39 -2.54 -3.29
N LEU A 169 -2.98 -3.35 -4.26
CA LEU A 169 -3.64 -3.44 -5.57
C LEU A 169 -5.09 -3.96 -5.46
N GLN A 170 -5.34 -4.92 -4.57
CA GLN A 170 -6.69 -5.43 -4.32
C GLN A 170 -7.60 -4.36 -3.71
N ILE A 171 -7.10 -3.58 -2.75
CA ILE A 171 -7.85 -2.47 -2.13
C ILE A 171 -8.20 -1.42 -3.19
N ASP A 172 -7.25 -1.03 -4.04
CA ASP A 172 -7.48 -0.06 -5.11
C ASP A 172 -8.53 -0.55 -6.12
N SER A 173 -8.44 -1.83 -6.53
CA SER A 173 -9.42 -2.45 -7.42
C SER A 173 -10.81 -2.53 -6.78
N LEU A 174 -10.88 -2.81 -5.50
CA LEU A 174 -12.15 -2.88 -4.76
C LEU A 174 -12.77 -1.49 -4.65
N ALA A 175 -11.97 -0.46 -4.32
CA ALA A 175 -12.43 0.93 -4.24
C ALA A 175 -13.00 1.41 -5.59
N PHE A 176 -12.32 1.08 -6.69
CA PHE A 176 -12.82 1.37 -8.04
C PHE A 176 -14.17 0.68 -8.32
N SER A 177 -14.27 -0.61 -8.00
CA SER A 177 -15.49 -1.40 -8.22
C SER A 177 -16.67 -0.90 -7.39
N VAL A 178 -16.42 -0.53 -6.12
CA VAL A 178 -17.44 0.05 -5.22
C VAL A 178 -17.93 1.39 -5.76
N SER A 179 -17.03 2.25 -6.24
CA SER A 179 -17.40 3.54 -6.85
C SER A 179 -18.30 3.35 -8.08
N GLN A 180 -17.92 2.44 -8.99
CA GLN A 180 -18.72 2.11 -10.17
C GLN A 180 -20.11 1.60 -9.82
N ARG A 181 -20.20 0.62 -8.90
CA ARG A 181 -21.50 0.08 -8.45
C ARG A 181 -22.36 1.12 -7.74
N THR A 182 -21.74 2.02 -6.99
CA THR A 182 -22.45 3.12 -6.31
C THR A 182 -23.06 4.08 -7.33
N ALA A 183 -22.37 4.38 -8.43
CA ALA A 183 -22.90 5.21 -9.51
C ALA A 183 -24.06 4.53 -10.25
N GLU A 184 -23.91 3.26 -10.62
CA GLU A 184 -24.98 2.46 -11.26
C GLU A 184 -26.25 2.40 -10.40
N LEU A 185 -26.09 2.17 -9.10
CA LEU A 185 -27.21 2.13 -8.16
C LEU A 185 -27.90 3.49 -8.02
N ARG A 186 -27.16 4.60 -8.05
CA ARG A 186 -27.74 5.95 -8.03
C ARG A 186 -28.60 6.20 -9.27
N GLU A 187 -28.08 5.92 -10.45
CA GLU A 187 -28.84 6.10 -11.71
C GLU A 187 -30.10 5.21 -11.73
N ALA A 188 -29.98 3.95 -11.32
CA ALA A 188 -31.13 3.05 -11.24
C ALA A 188 -32.19 3.53 -10.24
N ASN A 189 -31.77 4.07 -9.09
CA ASN A 189 -32.68 4.60 -8.08
C ASN A 189 -33.40 5.87 -8.58
N GLU A 190 -32.69 6.78 -9.23
CA GLU A 190 -33.29 7.97 -9.86
C GLU A 190 -34.33 7.59 -10.93
N ARG A 191 -34.02 6.62 -11.80
CA ARG A 191 -34.99 6.11 -12.78
C ARG A 191 -36.21 5.48 -12.13
N LEU A 192 -36.04 4.70 -11.07
CA LEU A 192 -37.16 4.11 -10.33
C LEU A 192 -38.02 5.18 -9.67
N GLN A 193 -37.41 6.19 -9.05
CA GLN A 193 -38.13 7.31 -8.47
C GLN A 193 -38.92 8.09 -9.52
N ALA A 194 -38.32 8.38 -10.67
CA ALA A 194 -39.01 9.04 -11.79
C ALA A 194 -40.21 8.22 -12.28
N ASN A 195 -40.06 6.90 -12.41
CA ASN A 195 -41.16 5.99 -12.79
C ASN A 195 -42.28 5.95 -11.73
N ILE A 196 -41.93 5.99 -10.43
CA ILE A 196 -42.91 6.04 -9.34
C ILE A 196 -43.70 7.34 -9.41
N VAL A 197 -43.04 8.49 -9.58
CA VAL A 197 -43.70 9.80 -9.68
C VAL A 197 -44.62 9.85 -10.90
N SER A 198 -44.14 9.41 -12.07
CA SER A 198 -44.94 9.37 -13.30
C SER A 198 -46.17 8.45 -13.16
N ARG A 199 -46.03 7.25 -12.61
CA ARG A 199 -47.18 6.36 -12.38
C ARG A 199 -48.15 6.88 -11.32
N ALA A 200 -47.64 7.52 -10.27
CA ALA A 200 -48.49 8.14 -9.26
C ALA A 200 -49.34 9.29 -9.86
N ALA A 201 -48.78 10.04 -10.81
CA ALA A 201 -49.50 11.10 -11.52
C ALA A 201 -50.63 10.58 -12.44
N ASP A 202 -50.47 9.39 -13.03
CA ASP A 202 -51.43 8.79 -13.97
C ASP A 202 -52.56 8.00 -13.29
N ILE A 203 -52.36 7.49 -12.07
CA ILE A 203 -53.27 6.53 -11.42
C ILE A 203 -54.10 7.15 -10.27
N LEU A 204 -53.63 8.22 -9.62
CA LEU A 204 -54.25 8.74 -8.39
C LEU A 204 -55.20 9.94 -8.64
N PRO A 205 -56.48 9.88 -8.19
CA PRO A 205 -57.39 11.03 -8.22
C PRO A 205 -56.94 12.14 -7.24
N ALA A 206 -57.38 13.38 -7.50
CA ALA A 206 -56.94 14.61 -6.83
C ALA A 206 -56.83 14.60 -5.28
N PRO A 207 -57.68 13.92 -4.49
CA PRO A 207 -57.52 13.90 -3.03
C PRO A 207 -56.29 13.10 -2.53
N SER A 208 -55.68 12.25 -3.35
CA SER A 208 -54.50 11.44 -2.98
C SER A 208 -53.15 12.11 -3.33
N ARG A 209 -53.14 13.23 -4.05
CA ARG A 209 -51.92 14.04 -4.29
C ARG A 209 -51.42 14.71 -3.01
N ASN A 210 -52.34 15.13 -2.13
CA ASN A 210 -51.98 15.76 -0.86
C ASN A 210 -51.26 14.79 0.10
N ASP A 211 -51.61 13.51 0.10
CA ASP A 211 -50.92 12.49 0.90
C ASP A 211 -49.53 12.17 0.35
N LEU A 212 -49.36 12.17 -0.98
CA LEU A 212 -48.06 11.98 -1.61
C LEU A 212 -47.15 13.20 -1.39
N GLU A 213 -47.68 14.42 -1.53
CA GLU A 213 -46.97 15.66 -1.20
C GLU A 213 -46.62 15.75 0.28
N ALA A 214 -47.50 15.32 1.19
CA ALA A 214 -47.22 15.25 2.62
C ALA A 214 -46.11 14.24 2.91
N THR A 215 -46.14 13.06 2.27
CA THR A 215 -45.10 12.03 2.42
C THR A 215 -43.76 12.51 1.84
N LEU A 216 -43.76 13.19 0.69
CA LEU A 216 -42.57 13.78 0.09
C LEU A 216 -42.00 14.91 0.95
N ARG A 217 -42.85 15.79 1.50
CA ARG A 217 -42.43 16.84 2.44
C ARG A 217 -41.85 16.26 3.72
N GLN A 218 -42.47 15.22 4.27
CA GLN A 218 -41.97 14.56 5.48
C GLN A 218 -40.63 13.86 5.22
N LYS A 219 -40.43 13.32 4.01
CA LYS A 219 -39.15 12.74 3.57
C LYS A 219 -38.09 13.83 3.32
N GLU A 220 -38.45 14.96 2.74
CA GLU A 220 -37.56 16.14 2.58
C GLU A 220 -37.14 16.70 3.94
N GLU A 221 -38.08 16.86 4.87
CA GLU A 221 -37.82 17.35 6.22
C GLU A 221 -36.93 16.39 7.01
N PHE A 222 -37.20 15.09 6.94
CA PHE A 222 -36.34 14.06 7.53
C PHE A 222 -34.92 14.11 6.94
N LEU A 223 -34.78 14.20 5.61
CA LEU A 223 -33.46 14.25 4.96
C LEU A 223 -32.71 15.56 5.27
N ALA A 224 -33.40 16.69 5.37
CA ALA A 224 -32.80 17.96 5.77
C ALA A 224 -32.28 17.93 7.21
N ILE A 225 -33.05 17.36 8.14
CA ILE A 225 -32.63 17.14 9.53
C ILE A 225 -31.41 16.22 9.57
N MET A 226 -31.46 15.08 8.88
CA MET A 226 -30.34 14.14 8.83
C MET A 226 -29.08 14.77 8.24
N SER A 227 -29.21 15.60 7.20
CA SER A 227 -28.09 16.35 6.63
C SER A 227 -27.44 17.28 7.66
N HIS A 228 -28.23 18.04 8.41
CA HIS A 228 -27.72 18.95 9.45
C HIS A 228 -27.04 18.20 10.61
N GLU A 229 -27.62 17.07 11.02
CA GLU A 229 -27.09 16.18 12.06
C GLU A 229 -25.82 15.43 11.61
N ILE A 230 -25.59 15.24 10.31
CA ILE A 230 -24.34 14.66 9.77
C ILE A 230 -23.29 15.76 9.52
N LEU A 231 -23.69 16.95 9.07
CA LEU A 231 -22.79 18.08 8.83
C LEU A 231 -22.05 18.52 10.09
N THR A 232 -22.73 18.52 11.23
CA THR A 232 -22.17 18.93 12.52
C THR A 232 -20.97 18.07 12.96
N PRO A 233 -21.10 16.73 13.09
CA PRO A 233 -19.97 15.87 13.43
C PRO A 233 -18.91 15.82 12.32
N MET A 234 -19.29 15.94 11.05
CA MET A 234 -18.32 15.99 9.94
C MET A 234 -17.43 17.25 9.99
N ASN A 235 -18.02 18.42 10.24
CA ASN A 235 -17.27 19.66 10.41
C ASN A 235 -16.36 19.63 11.64
N GLU A 236 -16.77 18.96 12.72
CA GLU A 236 -15.91 18.72 13.87
C GLU A 236 -14.75 17.78 13.54
N LEU A 237 -14.99 16.71 12.77
CA LEU A 237 -13.96 15.77 12.34
C LEU A 237 -12.92 16.47 11.45
N VAL A 238 -13.35 17.26 10.47
CA VAL A 238 -12.45 18.06 9.62
C VAL A 238 -11.57 18.99 10.47
N ARG A 239 -12.17 19.70 11.43
CA ARG A 239 -11.44 20.58 12.35
C ARG A 239 -10.40 19.81 13.17
N LYS A 240 -10.74 18.64 13.71
CA LYS A 240 -9.79 17.82 14.49
C LYS A 240 -8.65 17.28 13.63
N VAL A 241 -8.95 16.84 12.41
CA VAL A 241 -7.91 16.42 11.46
C VAL A 241 -6.99 17.59 11.09
N HIS A 242 -7.52 18.80 10.94
CA HIS A 242 -6.70 20.00 10.71
C HIS A 242 -5.75 20.28 11.88
N LEU A 243 -6.25 20.22 13.12
CA LEU A 243 -5.43 20.37 14.33
C LEU A 243 -4.36 19.28 14.46
N LEU A 244 -4.66 18.04 14.04
CA LEU A 244 -3.67 16.96 13.99
C LEU A 244 -2.59 17.26 12.95
N LEU A 245 -2.96 17.74 11.76
CA LEU A 245 -2.02 18.09 10.70
C LEU A 245 -1.09 19.26 11.06
N ASP A 246 -1.53 20.14 11.97
CA ASP A 246 -0.72 21.25 12.52
C ASP A 246 0.23 20.82 13.65
N SER A 247 0.17 19.56 14.09
CA SER A 247 1.04 19.00 15.13
C SER A 247 2.27 18.28 14.53
N PRO A 248 3.35 18.06 15.31
CA PRO A 248 4.48 17.25 14.83
C PRO A 248 4.06 15.78 14.67
N LEU A 249 3.80 15.38 13.43
CA LEU A 249 3.46 14.01 13.04
C LEU A 249 4.63 13.33 12.32
N SER A 250 4.81 12.03 12.55
CA SER A 250 5.70 11.21 11.71
C SER A 250 5.18 11.14 10.26
N PRO A 251 6.03 10.83 9.26
CA PRO A 251 5.63 10.78 7.86
C PRO A 251 4.40 9.90 7.60
N GLY A 252 4.36 8.68 8.17
CA GLY A 252 3.23 7.77 8.04
C GLY A 252 1.96 8.29 8.71
N GLN A 253 2.05 8.92 9.89
CA GLN A 253 0.88 9.53 10.55
C GLN A 253 0.33 10.70 9.74
N ARG A 254 1.21 11.49 9.11
CA ARG A 254 0.81 12.61 8.27
C ARG A 254 0.05 12.16 7.02
N GLU A 255 0.49 11.08 6.38
CA GLU A 255 -0.21 10.46 5.24
C GLU A 255 -1.62 9.97 5.63
N HIS A 256 -1.76 9.32 6.79
CA HIS A 256 -3.07 8.92 7.31
C HIS A 256 -3.97 10.13 7.59
N ALA A 257 -3.43 11.19 8.21
CA ALA A 257 -4.19 12.40 8.50
C ALA A 257 -4.63 13.14 7.22
N MET A 258 -3.76 13.21 6.19
CA MET A 258 -4.13 13.76 4.88
C MET A 258 -5.22 12.92 4.19
N THR A 259 -5.15 11.60 4.30
CA THR A 259 -6.19 10.70 3.77
C THR A 259 -7.53 10.93 4.48
N LEU A 260 -7.52 11.04 5.81
CA LEU A 260 -8.72 11.37 6.60
C LEU A 260 -9.31 12.73 6.21
N GLN A 261 -8.46 13.73 5.98
CA GLN A 261 -8.90 15.06 5.55
C GLN A 261 -9.60 15.00 4.19
N ARG A 262 -9.00 14.30 3.21
CA ARG A 262 -9.60 14.12 1.88
C ARG A 262 -10.96 13.42 1.97
N CYS A 263 -11.03 12.28 2.68
CA CYS A 263 -12.28 11.54 2.86
C CYS A 263 -13.38 12.40 3.51
N ALA A 264 -13.02 13.23 4.50
CA ALA A 264 -13.98 14.10 5.16
C ALA A 264 -14.48 15.23 4.24
N GLN A 265 -13.60 15.78 3.40
CA GLN A 265 -13.95 16.78 2.39
C GLN A 265 -14.88 16.20 1.31
N ASP A 266 -14.59 14.97 0.84
CA ASP A 266 -15.41 14.26 -0.15
C ASP A 266 -16.83 13.99 0.39
N LEU A 267 -16.94 13.58 1.66
CA LEU A 267 -18.22 13.39 2.34
C LEU A 267 -19.02 14.68 2.46
N LEU A 268 -18.37 15.80 2.83
CA LEU A 268 -19.03 17.11 2.88
C LEU A 268 -19.51 17.55 1.49
N SER A 269 -18.73 17.33 0.44
CA SER A 269 -19.15 17.61 -0.94
C SER A 269 -20.39 16.81 -1.30
N LEU A 270 -20.39 15.51 -1.02
CA LEU A 270 -21.53 14.64 -1.30
C LEU A 270 -22.82 15.09 -0.58
N ILE A 271 -22.69 15.47 0.69
CA ILE A 271 -23.80 15.98 1.49
C ILE A 271 -24.32 17.31 0.91
N ASN A 272 -23.41 18.19 0.49
CA ASN A 272 -23.78 19.46 -0.12
C ASN A 272 -24.46 19.26 -1.50
N ASP A 273 -23.98 18.33 -2.31
CA ASP A 273 -24.58 17.98 -3.61
C ASP A 273 -26.00 17.42 -3.43
N MET A 274 -26.23 16.58 -2.41
CA MET A 274 -27.58 16.14 -2.04
C MET A 274 -28.48 17.33 -1.66
N HIS A 275 -27.95 18.31 -0.93
CA HIS A 275 -28.72 19.50 -0.56
C HIS A 275 -29.10 20.36 -1.77
N VAL A 276 -28.17 20.54 -2.73
CA VAL A 276 -28.44 21.26 -3.99
C VAL A 276 -29.47 20.53 -4.84
N PHE A 277 -29.35 19.20 -4.98
CA PHE A 277 -30.33 18.37 -5.69
C PHE A 277 -31.74 18.51 -5.09
N MET A 278 -31.85 18.50 -3.76
CA MET A 278 -33.13 18.70 -3.07
C MET A 278 -33.71 20.12 -3.25
N ALA A 279 -32.86 21.15 -3.29
CA ALA A 279 -33.30 22.54 -3.50
C ALA A 279 -33.71 22.83 -4.96
N GLY A 280 -33.06 22.17 -5.93
CA GLY A 280 -33.29 22.36 -7.37
C GLY A 280 -34.66 21.88 -7.87
N GLY A 281 -35.29 20.92 -7.18
CA GLY A 281 -36.64 20.45 -7.51
C GLY A 281 -37.76 21.50 -7.34
N ARG A 282 -37.46 22.69 -6.80
CA ARG A 282 -38.46 23.75 -6.54
C ARG A 282 -38.61 24.78 -7.67
N GLN A 283 -37.74 24.82 -8.68
CA GLN A 283 -37.72 25.94 -9.64
C GLN A 283 -38.49 25.72 -10.96
N GLU A 284 -39.00 24.53 -11.27
CA GLU A 284 -39.69 24.27 -12.56
C GLU A 284 -41.23 24.45 -12.55
N THR A 285 -41.85 24.94 -11.47
CA THR A 285 -43.32 24.96 -11.34
C THR A 285 -43.99 26.34 -11.18
N GLN A 286 -43.30 27.44 -11.51
CA GLN A 286 -43.94 28.77 -11.56
C GLN A 286 -43.67 29.48 -12.89
N THR A 287 -44.44 29.11 -13.91
CA THR A 287 -44.84 29.99 -15.03
C THR A 287 -46.22 29.59 -15.51
#